data_AF-A0A183KGT5-F1
#
_entry.id   AF-A0A183KGT5-F1
#
_cell.length_a   1.000
_cell.length_b   1.000
_cell.length_c   1.000
_cell.angle_alpha   90.00
_cell.angle_beta   90.00
_cell.angle_gamma   90.00
#
_symmetry.space_group_name_H-M   'P 1'
#
loop_
_entity.id
_entity.type
_entity.pdbx_description
1 polymer ?
#
loop_
_entity_poly.entity_id
_entity_poly.type
_entity_poly.pdbx_seq_one_letter_code
_entity_poly.pdbx_strand_id
1 'polypeptide(L)'
;MEKLGIHSTYEAFEGYFERFEIWAMTKEDDEDVNIVAHFLTFIGKEAYILLKTLAMPEEPIPLPYTALKELLLDYAQYTNFECGNGGRSR
;
A
#
# COMPACT_ATOMS: atom_id res chain seq x y z
N MET A 1 -8.08 -7.36 -8.86
CA MET A 1 -6.77 -6.70 -8.74
C MET A 1 -5.73 -7.72 -8.33
N GLU A 2 -4.50 -7.58 -8.81
CA GLU A 2 -3.35 -8.35 -8.31
C GLU A 2 -3.07 -7.99 -6.83
N LYS A 3 -2.48 -8.88 -6.04
CA LYS A 3 -2.15 -8.57 -4.64
C LYS A 3 -0.82 -7.80 -4.57
N LEU A 4 -0.68 -6.95 -3.56
CA LEU A 4 0.53 -6.17 -3.37
C LEU A 4 1.60 -7.01 -2.66
N GLY A 5 2.77 -7.14 -3.28
CA GLY A 5 3.92 -7.85 -2.70
C GLY A 5 4.74 -6.92 -1.80
N ILE A 6 5.12 -7.38 -0.61
CA ILE A 6 5.94 -6.58 0.33
C ILE A 6 7.40 -6.37 -0.13
N HIS A 7 7.83 -7.07 -1.17
CA HIS A 7 9.14 -6.93 -1.79
C HIS A 7 9.06 -6.25 -3.17
N SER A 8 7.89 -5.71 -3.52
CA SER A 8 7.70 -4.98 -4.78
C SER A 8 8.47 -3.65 -4.77
N THR A 9 8.89 -3.20 -5.94
CA THR A 9 9.56 -1.89 -6.11
C THR A 9 8.59 -0.75 -5.87
N TYR A 10 9.11 0.46 -5.61
CA TYR A 10 8.29 1.67 -5.43
C TYR A 10 7.37 1.92 -6.63
N GLU A 11 7.89 1.77 -7.85
CA GLU A 11 7.09 1.88 -9.09
C GLU A 11 5.93 0.87 -9.15
N ALA A 12 6.13 -0.35 -8.64
CA ALA A 12 5.07 -1.35 -8.59
C ALA A 12 4.00 -1.01 -7.54
N PHE A 13 4.37 -0.36 -6.44
CA PHE A 13 3.41 0.20 -5.48
C PHE A 13 2.60 1.34 -6.12
N GLU A 14 3.25 2.31 -6.77
CA GLU A 14 2.55 3.42 -7.45
C GLU A 14 1.57 2.91 -8.50
N GLY A 15 2.02 2.02 -9.39
CA GLY A 15 1.14 1.44 -10.41
C GLY A 15 0.02 0.56 -9.84
N TYR A 16 0.20 -0.02 -8.65
CA TYR A 16 -0.89 -0.68 -7.94
C TYR A 16 -1.95 0.33 -7.46
N PHE A 17 -1.55 1.41 -6.80
CA PHE A 17 -2.46 2.43 -6.29
C PHE A 17 -3.24 3.12 -7.39
N GLU A 18 -2.58 3.47 -8.50
CA GLU A 18 -3.25 4.09 -9.65
C GLU A 18 -4.37 3.18 -10.20
N ARG A 19 -4.10 1.88 -10.36
CA ARG A 19 -5.11 0.91 -10.81
C ARG A 19 -6.22 0.71 -9.78
N PHE A 20 -5.90 0.75 -8.49
CA PHE A 20 -6.89 0.69 -7.43
C PHE A 20 -7.83 1.89 -7.46
N GLU A 21 -7.28 3.10 -7.61
CA GLU A 21 -8.04 4.34 -7.67
C GLU A 21 -8.95 4.38 -8.91
N ILE A 22 -8.45 3.94 -10.08
CA ILE A 22 -9.28 3.79 -11.28
C ILE A 22 -10.41 2.80 -11.03
N TRP A 23 -10.11 1.64 -10.44
CA TRP A 23 -11.15 0.64 -10.11
C TRP A 23 -12.18 1.21 -9.14
N ALA A 24 -11.75 1.93 -8.10
CA ALA A 24 -12.63 2.54 -7.11
C ALA A 24 -13.53 3.64 -7.72
N MET A 25 -13.00 4.46 -8.64
CA MET A 25 -13.79 5.49 -9.35
C MET A 25 -14.89 4.88 -10.22
N THR A 26 -14.68 3.69 -10.79
CA THR A 26 -15.70 3.00 -11.60
C THR A 26 -16.81 2.33 -10.79
N LYS A 27 -16.74 2.39 -9.46
CA LYS A 27 -17.71 1.78 -8.54
C LYS A 27 -18.75 2.78 -8.02
N GLU A 28 -19.21 3.68 -8.89
CA GLU A 28 -20.14 4.82 -8.66
C GLU A 28 -21.40 4.58 -7.77
N ASP A 29 -21.72 3.35 -7.36
CA ASP A 29 -22.94 3.02 -6.61
C ASP A 29 -22.76 2.82 -5.09
N ASP A 30 -21.52 2.86 -4.57
CA ASP A 30 -21.25 2.67 -3.14
C ASP A 30 -20.60 3.93 -2.52
N GLU A 31 -21.35 5.04 -2.46
CA GLU A 31 -20.94 6.26 -1.73
C GLU A 31 -20.60 5.99 -0.25
N ASP A 32 -21.01 4.83 0.30
CA ASP A 32 -20.81 4.44 1.70
C ASP A 32 -19.89 3.22 1.91
N VAL A 33 -19.47 2.47 0.87
CA VAL A 33 -18.48 1.42 1.09
C VAL A 33 -17.11 2.07 1.18
N ASN A 34 -16.70 2.28 2.43
CA ASN A 34 -15.43 2.87 2.82
C ASN A 34 -14.31 2.34 1.91
N ILE A 35 -13.77 3.19 1.03
CA ILE A 35 -12.65 2.90 0.12
C ILE A 35 -11.51 2.18 0.85
N VAL A 36 -11.31 2.47 2.14
CA VAL A 36 -10.38 1.78 3.04
C VAL A 36 -10.72 0.29 3.17
N ALA A 37 -11.98 -0.10 3.35
CA ALA A 37 -12.39 -1.49 3.45
C ALA A 37 -12.13 -2.27 2.14
N HIS A 38 -12.40 -1.65 1.00
CA HIS A 38 -12.04 -2.22 -0.30
C HIS A 38 -10.53 -2.38 -0.43
N PHE A 39 -9.78 -1.34 -0.13
CA PHE A 39 -8.33 -1.35 -0.16
C PHE A 39 -7.75 -2.48 0.70
N LEU A 40 -8.13 -2.56 1.98
CA LEU A 40 -7.67 -3.60 2.91
C LEU A 40 -8.03 -5.02 2.45
N THR A 41 -9.12 -5.17 1.69
CA THR A 41 -9.49 -6.45 1.07
C THR A 41 -8.60 -6.81 -0.11
N PHE A 42 -8.17 -5.83 -0.91
CA PHE A 42 -7.40 -6.05 -2.15
C PHE A 42 -5.89 -6.17 -1.96
N ILE A 43 -5.29 -5.52 -0.95
CA ILE A 43 -3.82 -5.51 -0.77
C ILE A 43 -3.24 -6.89 -0.45
N GLY A 44 -4.05 -7.81 0.08
CA GLY A 44 -3.62 -9.14 0.48
C GLY A 44 -3.01 -9.19 1.90
N LYS A 45 -2.80 -10.41 2.40
CA LYS A 45 -2.45 -10.67 3.81
C LYS A 45 -1.11 -10.06 4.24
N GLU A 46 -0.08 -10.18 3.41
CA GLU A 46 1.27 -9.72 3.77
C GLU A 46 1.34 -8.20 3.86
N ALA A 47 0.81 -7.51 2.85
CA ALA A 47 0.68 -6.05 2.86
C ALA A 47 -0.20 -5.55 4.03
N TYR A 48 -1.27 -6.27 4.39
CA TYR A 48 -2.09 -5.93 5.55
C TYR A 48 -1.33 -6.06 6.88
N ILE A 49 -0.54 -7.12 7.07
CA ILE A 49 0.29 -7.31 8.27
C ILE A 49 1.37 -6.22 8.37
N LEU A 50 1.99 -5.89 7.23
CA LEU A 50 2.93 -4.78 7.12
C LEU A 50 2.26 -3.47 7.54
N LEU A 51 1.10 -3.15 6.95
CA LEU A 51 0.34 -1.94 7.25
C LEU A 51 -0.04 -1.85 8.73
N LYS A 52 -0.45 -2.98 9.34
CA LYS A 52 -0.71 -3.06 10.78
C LYS A 52 0.51 -2.77 11.64
N THR A 53 1.70 -3.13 11.16
CA THR A 53 2.96 -2.84 11.85
C THR A 53 3.37 -1.37 11.70
N LEU A 54 3.15 -0.79 10.51
CA LEU A 54 3.46 0.60 10.20
C LEU A 54 2.50 1.60 10.86
N ALA A 55 1.22 1.23 11.04
CA ALA A 55 0.19 2.08 11.62
C ALA A 55 0.22 2.17 13.16
N MET A 56 1.11 1.44 13.86
CA MET A 56 1.09 1.37 15.32
C MET A 56 1.31 2.73 16.00
N PRO A 57 0.56 3.06 17.07
CA PRO A 57 -0.33 2.18 17.85
C PRO A 57 -1.78 2.06 17.32
N GLU A 58 -2.11 2.72 16.21
CA GLU A 58 -3.46 2.74 15.63
C GLU A 58 -3.72 1.49 14.76
N GLU A 59 -4.99 1.09 14.62
CA GLU A 59 -5.36 0.04 13.67
C GLU A 59 -5.44 0.62 12.23
N PRO A 60 -5.22 -0.17 11.17
CA PRO A 60 -5.33 0.33 9.80
C PRO A 60 -6.74 0.81 9.39
N ILE A 61 -7.78 0.30 10.07
CA ILE A 61 -9.19 0.56 9.73
C ILE A 61 -9.62 2.02 9.95
N PRO A 62 -9.30 2.67 11.09
CA PRO A 62 -9.64 4.09 11.30
C PRO A 62 -8.82 5.07 10.46
N LEU A 63 -7.71 4.64 9.86
CA LEU A 63 -6.87 5.53 9.07
C LEU A 63 -7.51 5.86 7.72
N PRO A 64 -7.40 7.11 7.25
CA PRO A 64 -7.85 7.46 5.91
C PRO A 64 -6.99 6.74 4.86
N TYR A 65 -7.59 6.44 3.70
CA TYR A 65 -6.88 5.77 2.60
C TYR A 65 -5.57 6.47 2.20
N THR A 66 -5.54 7.81 2.22
CA THR A 66 -4.33 8.58 1.91
C THR A 66 -3.18 8.27 2.86
N ALA A 67 -3.45 8.16 4.17
CA ALA A 67 -2.44 7.79 5.16
C ALA A 67 -1.95 6.35 4.93
N LEU A 68 -2.85 5.42 4.61
CA LEU A 68 -2.47 4.02 4.33
C LEU A 68 -1.61 3.90 3.06
N LYS A 69 -1.90 4.70 2.03
CA LYS A 69 -1.13 4.78 0.79
C LYS A 69 0.27 5.33 1.06
N GLU A 70 0.37 6.45 1.78
CA GLU A 70 1.65 7.06 2.15
C GLU A 70 2.53 6.10 2.96
N LEU A 71 1.98 5.42 3.97
CA LEU A 71 2.74 4.44 4.78
C LEU A 71 3.40 3.34 3.93
N LEU A 72 2.69 2.83 2.92
CA LEU A 72 3.20 1.78 2.05
C LEU A 72 4.20 2.30 1.01
N LEU A 73 4.00 3.52 0.50
CA LEU A 73 4.95 4.17 -0.40
C LEU A 73 6.26 4.52 0.33
N ASP A 74 6.18 5.03 1.55
CA ASP A 74 7.34 5.31 2.40
C ASP A 74 8.14 4.03 2.69
N TYR A 75 7.46 2.92 2.99
CA TYR A 75 8.10 1.62 3.15
C TYR A 75 8.77 1.15 1.85
N ALA A 76 8.11 1.28 0.71
CA ALA A 76 8.69 0.91 -0.57
C ALA A 76 9.92 1.78 -0.88
N GLN A 77 9.88 3.08 -0.58
CA GLN A 77 11.02 3.98 -0.74
C GLN A 77 12.18 3.57 0.19
N TYR A 78 11.90 3.24 1.45
CA TYR A 78 12.89 2.76 2.42
C TYR A 78 13.59 1.48 1.94
N THR A 79 12.82 0.47 1.52
CA THR A 79 13.37 -0.81 1.07
C THR A 79 14.17 -0.71 -0.24
N ASN A 80 13.77 0.19 -1.16
CA ASN A 80 14.57 0.48 -2.35
C ASN A 80 15.90 1.16 -2.01
N PHE A 81 15.93 2.00 -0.97
CA PHE A 81 17.17 2.62 -0.50
C PHE A 81 18.12 1.59 0.15
N GLU A 82 17.62 0.64 0.93
CA GLU A 82 18.44 -0.44 1.48
C GLU A 82 19.02 -1.35 0.39
N CYS A 83 18.27 -1.61 -0.68
CA CYS A 83 18.75 -2.41 -1.83
C CYS A 83 19.88 -1.70 -2.62
N GLY A 84 19.87 -0.35 -2.67
CA GLY A 84 20.87 0.46 -3.37
C GLY A 84 22.22 0.61 -2.66
N ASN A 85 22.29 0.38 -1.34
CA ASN A 85 23.50 0.58 -0.54
C ASN A 85 24.31 -0.73 -0.29
N GLY A 86 23.93 -1.82 -0.96
CA GLY A 86 24.48 -3.17 -0.76
C GLY A 86 25.66 -3.60 -1.65
N GLY A 87 26.33 -2.73 -2.40
CA GLY A 87 27.58 -3.08 -3.09
C GLY A 87 28.06 -2.00 -4.08
N ARG A 88 29.35 -1.65 -4.19
CA ARG A 88 30.58 -2.27 -3.70
C ARG A 88 31.68 -1.20 -3.72
N SER A 89 32.20 -0.79 -2.56
CA SER A 89 33.53 -0.18 -2.50
C SER A 89 34.56 -1.31 -2.67
N ARG A 90 35.13 -1.44 -3.86
CA ARG A 90 36.47 -2.01 -4.10
C ARG A 90 37.08 -1.35 -5.32
#